data_AF-A0A1F6JH05-F1
#
_entry.id   AF-A0A1F6JH05-F1
#
_cell.length_a   1.000
_cell.length_b   1.000
_cell.length_c   1.000
_cell.angle_alpha   90.00
_cell.angle_beta   90.00
_cell.angle_gamma   90.00
#
_symmetry.space_group_name_H-M   'P 1'
#
loop_
_entity.id
_entity.type
_entity.pdbx_description
1 polymer ?
#
loop_
_entity_poly.entity_id
_entity_poly.type
_entity_poly.pdbx_seq_one_letter_code
_entity_poly.pdbx_strand_id
1 'polypeptide(L)'
;MKSIKQVLKNFNPVEDKYISRDFQAFGIWLAEEMEDYKNRGMWIRLAKINHRSILEKCLSFVKDSNADNKIALFLWKLKQLKTENAKTSDKDNKK
;
A
#
# COMPACT_ATOMS: atom_id res chain seq x y z
N MET A 1 32.27 -14.01 10.24
CA MET A 1 31.13 -13.14 10.65
C MET A 1 31.64 -11.71 10.74
N LYS A 2 30.88 -10.70 10.32
CA LYS A 2 31.28 -9.29 10.45
C LYS A 2 31.14 -8.86 11.90
N SER A 3 32.03 -7.99 12.40
CA SER A 3 31.90 -7.48 13.77
C SER A 3 30.78 -6.43 13.87
N ILE A 4 30.12 -6.34 15.01
CA ILE A 4 29.06 -5.34 15.28
C ILE A 4 29.55 -3.91 14.99
N LYS A 5 30.80 -3.60 15.36
CA LYS A 5 31.44 -2.31 15.06
C LYS A 5 31.51 -2.02 13.55
N GLN A 6 31.76 -3.03 12.73
CA GLN A 6 31.78 -2.88 11.26
C GLN A 6 30.37 -2.72 10.67
N VAL A 7 29.35 -3.34 11.27
CA VAL A 7 27.96 -3.20 10.83
C VAL A 7 27.45 -1.78 11.12
N LEU A 8 27.70 -1.27 12.32
CA LEU A 8 27.25 0.06 12.75
C LEU A 8 27.91 1.20 11.97
N LYS A 9 29.11 1.00 11.41
CA LYS A 9 29.81 2.02 10.63
C LYS A 9 29.05 2.45 9.36
N ASN A 10 28.23 1.55 8.81
CA ASN A 10 27.45 1.81 7.59
C ASN A 10 25.95 1.95 7.88
N PHE A 11 25.56 1.99 9.15
CA PHE A 11 24.17 2.14 9.55
C PHE A 11 23.77 3.61 9.50
N ASN A 12 22.84 3.96 8.61
CA ASN A 12 22.21 5.27 8.59
C ASN A 12 20.84 5.15 9.28
N PRO A 13 20.62 5.79 10.45
CA PRO A 13 19.33 5.74 11.14
C PRO A 13 18.23 6.54 10.42
N VAL A 14 18.61 7.42 9.49
CA VAL A 14 17.67 8.31 8.77
C VAL A 14 17.19 7.70 7.46
N GLU A 15 18.02 6.88 6.82
CA GLU A 15 17.74 6.30 5.51
C GLU A 15 17.73 4.78 5.59
N ASP A 16 16.58 4.19 5.27
CA ASP A 16 16.50 2.75 5.09
C ASP A 16 17.11 2.38 3.73
N LYS A 17 17.95 1.34 3.73
CA LYS A 17 18.59 0.78 2.55
C LYS A 17 17.61 0.44 1.42
N TYR A 18 16.37 0.08 1.74
CA TYR A 18 15.38 -0.38 0.77
C TYR A 18 14.19 0.56 0.55
N ILE A 19 14.04 1.59 1.39
CA ILE A 19 12.94 2.56 1.32
C ILE A 19 13.53 3.92 0.95
N SER A 20 13.49 4.20 -0.35
CA SER A 20 13.98 5.47 -0.93
C SER A 20 12.86 6.44 -1.31
N ARG A 21 11.62 5.95 -1.38
CA ARG A 21 10.46 6.70 -1.86
C ARG A 21 9.25 6.48 -0.97
N ASP A 22 8.42 7.50 -0.84
CA ASP A 22 7.21 7.48 0.01
C ASP A 22 6.26 6.33 -0.31
N PHE A 23 6.06 6.00 -1.59
CA PHE A 23 5.19 4.88 -1.97
C PHE A 23 5.74 3.50 -1.53
N GLN A 24 7.07 3.37 -1.35
CA GLN A 24 7.68 2.14 -0.84
C GLN A 24 7.38 2.02 0.66
N ALA A 25 7.57 3.10 1.41
CA ALA A 25 7.23 3.17 2.84
C ALA A 25 5.75 2.86 3.04
N PHE A 26 4.87 3.52 2.27
CA PHE A 26 3.43 3.32 2.34
C PHE A 26 3.01 1.90 1.94
N GLY A 27 3.64 1.33 0.92
CA GLY A 27 3.39 -0.06 0.52
C GLY A 27 3.81 -1.08 1.59
N ILE A 28 4.92 -0.84 2.30
CA ILE A 28 5.33 -1.68 3.43
C ILE A 28 4.34 -1.55 4.58
N TRP A 29 3.98 -0.32 4.94
CA TRP A 29 3.00 -0.05 5.98
C TRP A 29 1.64 -0.73 5.70
N LEU A 30 1.16 -0.69 4.45
CA LEU A 30 -0.05 -1.42 4.05
C LEU A 30 0.09 -2.93 4.21
N ALA A 31 1.27 -3.49 3.89
CA ALA A 31 1.51 -4.92 4.03
C ALA A 31 1.52 -5.34 5.52
N GLU A 32 2.04 -4.50 6.40
CA GLU A 32 2.06 -4.72 7.85
C GLU A 32 0.64 -4.66 8.43
N GLU A 33 -0.14 -3.64 8.06
CA GLU A 33 -1.52 -3.48 8.52
C GLU A 33 -2.43 -4.66 8.10
N MET A 34 -2.11 -5.29 6.96
CA MET A 34 -2.84 -6.44 6.42
C MET A 34 -2.20 -7.78 6.83
N GLU A 35 -1.19 -7.77 7.70
CA GLU A 35 -0.42 -8.94 8.14
C GLU A 35 0.14 -9.80 6.97
N ASP A 36 0.38 -9.18 5.81
CA ASP A 36 0.81 -9.82 4.56
C ASP A 36 2.19 -9.34 4.11
N TYR A 37 3.11 -9.24 5.07
CA TYR A 37 4.47 -8.78 4.83
C TYR A 37 5.24 -9.64 3.82
N LYS A 38 4.91 -10.93 3.73
CA LYS A 38 5.48 -11.87 2.73
C LYS A 38 5.27 -11.35 1.29
N ASN A 39 4.15 -10.69 1.03
CA ASN A 39 3.79 -10.14 -0.28
C ASN A 39 3.98 -8.62 -0.36
N ARG A 40 4.83 -8.01 0.48
CA ARG A 40 5.09 -6.55 0.48
C ARG A 40 5.37 -5.95 -0.91
N GLY A 41 5.99 -6.71 -1.82
CA GLY A 41 6.24 -6.26 -3.20
C GLY A 41 4.96 -5.97 -3.98
N MET A 42 3.88 -6.72 -3.74
CA MET A 42 2.55 -6.44 -4.30
C MET A 42 2.01 -5.12 -3.77
N TRP A 43 2.07 -4.91 -2.46
CA TRP A 43 1.57 -3.69 -1.80
C TRP A 43 2.34 -2.44 -2.24
N ILE A 44 3.67 -2.51 -2.35
CA ILE A 44 4.49 -1.44 -2.92
C ILE A 44 4.10 -1.15 -4.37
N ARG A 45 3.84 -2.18 -5.18
CA ARG A 45 3.37 -1.99 -6.56
C ARG A 45 2.01 -1.29 -6.58
N LEU A 46 1.08 -1.67 -5.71
CA LEU A 46 -0.23 -1.02 -5.58
C LEU A 46 -0.09 0.45 -5.18
N ALA A 47 0.78 0.76 -4.22
CA ALA A 47 1.08 2.12 -3.79
C ALA A 47 1.76 2.96 -4.90
N LYS A 48 2.55 2.33 -5.76
CA LYS A 48 3.19 3.00 -6.89
C LYS A 48 2.20 3.38 -8.00
N ILE A 49 1.21 2.53 -8.29
CA ILE A 49 0.30 2.71 -9.43
C ILE A 49 -1.00 3.44 -9.07
N ASN A 50 -1.42 3.41 -7.79
CA ASN A 50 -2.67 4.02 -7.35
C ASN A 50 -2.38 5.21 -6.44
N HIS A 51 -3.24 6.23 -6.52
CA HIS A 51 -3.14 7.37 -5.62
C HIS A 51 -3.41 6.96 -4.17
N ARG A 52 -2.65 7.52 -3.23
CA ARG A 52 -2.70 7.21 -1.79
C ARG A 52 -4.12 7.29 -1.21
N SER A 53 -4.86 8.34 -1.55
CA SER A 53 -6.25 8.53 -1.08
C SER A 53 -7.18 7.36 -1.43
N ILE A 54 -6.97 6.68 -2.56
CA ILE A 54 -7.80 5.53 -2.95
C ILE A 54 -7.48 4.33 -2.04
N LEU A 55 -6.20 4.10 -1.78
CA LEU A 55 -5.74 2.99 -0.95
C LEU A 55 -6.13 3.18 0.52
N GLU A 56 -6.05 4.40 1.05
CA GLU A 56 -6.51 4.72 2.41
C GLU A 56 -8.02 4.52 2.57
N LYS A 57 -8.82 4.88 1.56
CA LYS A 57 -10.26 4.58 1.56
C LYS A 57 -10.54 3.08 1.56
N CYS A 58 -9.78 2.31 0.79
CA CYS A 58 -9.89 0.84 0.80
C CYS A 58 -9.52 0.28 2.17
N LEU A 59 -8.46 0.80 2.78
CA LEU A 59 -7.98 0.35 4.08
C LEU A 59 -9.01 0.63 5.18
N SER A 60 -9.53 1.86 5.25
CA SER A 60 -10.59 2.23 6.20
C SER A 60 -11.78 1.27 6.10
N PHE A 61 -12.25 1.01 4.87
CA PHE A 61 -13.35 0.09 4.62
C PHE A 61 -13.08 -1.33 5.12
N VAL A 62 -11.85 -1.81 4.96
CA VAL A 62 -11.46 -3.14 5.43
C VAL A 62 -11.30 -3.19 6.94
N LYS A 63 -10.77 -2.13 7.57
CA LYS A 63 -10.65 -2.02 9.03
C LYS A 63 -12.01 -2.08 9.72
N ASP A 64 -13.02 -1.45 9.12
CA ASP A 64 -14.39 -1.46 9.63
C ASP A 64 -15.13 -2.79 9.36
N SER A 65 -14.53 -3.71 8.62
CA SER A 65 -15.15 -4.98 8.22
C SER A 65 -14.72 -6.15 9.11
N ASN A 66 -15.63 -7.08 9.34
CA ASN A 66 -15.37 -8.36 10.01
C ASN A 66 -15.10 -9.50 9.00
N ALA A 67 -14.63 -9.19 7.79
CA ALA A 67 -14.43 -10.21 6.77
C ALA A 67 -13.25 -11.14 7.11
N ASP A 68 -13.43 -12.43 6.88
CA ASP A 68 -12.39 -13.44 7.09
C ASP A 68 -11.17 -13.20 6.18
N ASN A 69 -11.41 -12.80 4.93
CA ASN A 69 -10.36 -12.48 3.97
C ASN A 69 -10.30 -10.98 3.66
N LYS A 70 -9.64 -10.25 4.56
CA LYS A 70 -9.41 -8.81 4.46
C LYS A 70 -8.67 -8.41 3.17
N ILE A 71 -7.71 -9.22 2.73
CA ILE A 71 -6.90 -8.94 1.52
C ILE A 71 -7.78 -8.99 0.27
N ALA A 72 -8.61 -10.02 0.13
CA ALA A 72 -9.54 -10.13 -0.99
C ALA A 72 -10.55 -8.98 -0.98
N LEU A 73 -11.05 -8.60 0.21
CA LEU A 73 -11.96 -7.46 0.36
C LEU A 73 -11.30 -6.14 -0.06
N PHE A 74 -10.04 -5.93 0.31
CA PHE A 74 -9.26 -4.76 -0.11
C PHE A 74 -9.17 -4.66 -1.63
N LEU A 75 -8.78 -5.76 -2.29
CA LEU A 75 -8.62 -5.81 -3.74
C LEU A 75 -9.95 -5.63 -4.47
N TRP A 76 -11.02 -6.23 -3.95
CA TRP A 76 -12.38 -6.03 -4.44
C TRP A 76 -12.79 -4.56 -4.35
N LYS A 77 -12.57 -3.91 -3.20
CA LYS A 77 -12.91 -2.51 -2.98
C LYS A 77 -12.12 -1.58 -3.90
N LEU A 78 -10.84 -1.87 -4.08
CA LEU A 78 -9.97 -1.13 -5.00
C LEU A 78 -10.49 -1.21 -6.45
N LYS A 79 -10.92 -2.40 -6.89
CA LYS A 79 -11.54 -2.58 -8.22
C LYS A 79 -12.86 -1.83 -8.35
N GLN A 80 -13.69 -1.85 -7.30
CA GLN A 80 -14.96 -1.11 -7.26
C GLN A 80 -14.72 0.40 -7.45
N LEU A 81 -13.84 0.99 -6.64
CA LEU A 81 -13.53 2.43 -6.71
C LEU A 81 -12.96 2.86 -8.06
N LYS A 82 -12.11 2.02 -8.69
CA LYS A 82 -11.63 2.30 -10.05
C LYS A 82 -12.76 2.35 -11.07
N THR A 83 -13.70 1.41 -10.97
CA THR A 83 -14.85 1.33 -11.88
C THR A 83 -15.79 2.51 -11.67
N GLU A 84 -16.00 2.94 -10.42
CA GLU A 84 -16.83 4.11 -10.10
C GLU A 84 -16.22 5.39 -10.65
N ASN A 85 -14.92 5.62 -10.44
CA ASN A 85 -14.23 6.79 -10.98
C ASN A 85 -14.31 6.85 -12.52
N ALA A 86 -14.18 5.71 -13.21
CA ALA A 86 -14.32 5.66 -14.67
C ALA A 86 -15.74 6.02 -15.15
N LYS A 87 -16.78 5.68 -14.39
CA LYS A 87 -18.17 6.03 -14.73
C LYS A 87 -18.49 7.49 -14.47
N THR A 88 -17.85 8.12 -13.49
CA THR A 88 -18.09 9.53 -13.16
C THR A 88 -17.58 10.45 -14.27
N SER A 89 -16.40 10.16 -14.84
CA SER A 89 -15.85 10.93 -15.97
C SER A 89 -16.72 10.91 -17.24
N ASP A 90 -17.52 9.86 -17.43
CA ASP A 90 -18.46 9.75 -18.56
C ASP A 90 -19.72 10.58 -18.36
N LYS A 91 -20.16 10.78 -17.12
CA LYS A 91 -21.37 11.55 -16.80
C LYS A 91 -21.16 13.06 -16.92
N ASP A 92 -19.95 13.53 -16.64
CA ASP A 92 -19.62 14.96 -16.72
C ASP A 92 -19.44 15.44 -18.17
N ASN A 93 -19.13 14.55 -19.11
CA ASN A 93 -19.04 14.87 -20.55
C ASN A 93 -20.39 14.82 -21.30
N LYS A 94 -21.46 14.39 -20.62
CA LYS A 94 -22.80 14.25 -21.22
C LYS A 94 -23.81 15.28 -20.69
N LYS A 95 -23.31 16.32 -20.03
CA LYS A 95 -24.09 17.43 -19.49
C LYS A 95 -23.64 18.73 -20.13
#